data_AF-A0A6C0AKZ5-F1
#
_entry.id   AF-A0A6C0AKZ5-F1
#
_cell.length_a   1.000
_cell.length_b   1.000
_cell.length_c   1.000
_cell.angle_alpha   90.00
_cell.angle_beta   90.00
_cell.angle_gamma   90.00
#
_symmetry.space_group_name_H-M   'P 1'
#
loop_
_entity.id
_entity.type
_entity.pdbx_description
1 polymer ?
#
loop_
_entity_poly.entity_id
_entity_poly.type
_entity_poly.pdbx_seq_one_letter_code
_entity_poly.pdbx_strand_id
1 'polypeptide(L)'
;MNNIKIKKNFSPKTYLHKYVYDDIRPIIKKKRKKVKSCDFKIVEPENYKNIVCINYNVNQLKQMCKRYKLKVSGNKSELMYRIYNFLKYSYYCIKIQKNYRGYLYRQYEKFKGPGYKNTKLCCNKTDFLLFEEIKNLPKKQLFTYKDKDGFIYGFDICSLWNLIYLNKETKNPYNRNQFPEDMLYKIKRIVHIGNIYNYDINIEVDKSDLDILSNKKKIELKTLEIFQKIDKFGHITNISWFLNLSKIKLFSFLRELIDIWNYRAQITMETKKNIFPPSGSPFNNINFMILRHKKIEYIQEKMLRLINRLITYGKNEEYCKLGALYILGALTMVNNNAANALPWLYDSFMIVS
;
A
#
# COMPACT_ATOMS: atom_id res chain seq x y z
N MET A 1 -53.86 14.46 2.13
CA MET A 1 -52.71 14.48 1.20
C MET A 1 -53.11 15.33 0.00
N ASN A 2 -52.73 16.61 -0.03
CA ASN A 2 -53.09 17.50 -1.14
C ASN A 2 -52.07 17.39 -2.26
N ASN A 3 -52.56 17.01 -3.45
CA ASN A 3 -51.84 16.92 -4.72
C ASN A 3 -51.16 18.25 -5.06
N ILE A 4 -49.82 18.30 -4.92
CA ILE A 4 -49.03 19.42 -5.43
C ILE A 4 -48.81 19.18 -6.93
N LYS A 5 -49.54 19.92 -7.77
CA LYS A 5 -49.25 20.07 -9.20
C LYS A 5 -47.87 20.73 -9.36
N ILE A 6 -46.80 19.93 -9.52
CA ILE A 6 -45.45 20.44 -9.82
C ILE A 6 -45.32 20.64 -11.33
N LYS A 7 -45.67 21.83 -11.83
CA LYS A 7 -45.19 22.32 -13.14
C LYS A 7 -45.00 23.84 -13.12
N LYS A 8 -43.95 24.31 -12.45
CA LYS A 8 -43.24 25.57 -12.77
C LYS A 8 -41.76 25.36 -12.44
N ASN A 9 -40.89 25.42 -13.45
CA ASN A 9 -39.45 25.41 -13.25
C ASN A 9 -39.04 26.72 -12.55
N PHE A 10 -39.01 26.72 -11.23
CA PHE A 10 -38.50 27.86 -10.46
C PHE A 10 -36.98 27.88 -10.52
N SER A 11 -36.38 29.08 -10.60
CA SER A 11 -34.96 29.21 -10.31
C SER A 11 -34.68 28.77 -8.85
N PRO A 12 -33.49 28.23 -8.53
CA PRO A 12 -33.15 27.84 -7.16
C PRO A 12 -33.39 28.97 -6.15
N LYS A 13 -33.09 30.21 -6.54
CA LYS A 13 -33.31 31.40 -5.70
C LYS A 13 -34.80 31.66 -5.46
N THR A 14 -35.62 31.57 -6.51
CA THR A 14 -37.07 31.76 -6.41
C THR A 14 -37.70 30.67 -5.53
N TYR A 15 -37.21 29.43 -5.64
CA TYR A 15 -37.67 28.32 -4.80
C TYR A 15 -37.37 28.58 -3.32
N LEU A 16 -36.13 28.97 -2.98
CA LEU A 16 -35.75 29.29 -1.60
C LEU A 16 -36.65 30.38 -1.01
N HIS A 17 -36.86 31.48 -1.73
CA HIS A 17 -37.69 32.58 -1.26
C HIS A 17 -39.15 32.20 -1.02
N LYS A 18 -39.70 31.28 -1.81
CA LYS A 18 -41.12 30.90 -1.73
C LYS A 18 -41.41 29.80 -0.71
N TYR A 19 -40.52 28.82 -0.60
CA TYR A 19 -40.81 27.57 0.12
C TYR A 19 -39.89 27.30 1.31
N VAL A 20 -38.75 27.97 1.40
CA VAL A 20 -37.75 27.70 2.45
C VAL A 20 -37.61 28.89 3.39
N TYR A 21 -37.45 30.10 2.87
CA TYR A 21 -37.18 31.26 3.71
C TYR A 21 -38.40 31.65 4.55
N ASP A 22 -38.14 31.92 5.83
CA ASP A 22 -39.18 32.37 6.74
C ASP A 22 -39.51 33.83 6.45
N ASP A 23 -40.80 34.15 6.56
CA ASP A 23 -41.20 35.52 6.75
C ASP A 23 -40.77 35.99 8.15
N ILE A 24 -39.96 37.04 8.19
CA ILE A 24 -39.46 37.60 9.46
C ILE A 24 -40.46 38.58 10.09
N ARG A 25 -41.42 39.10 9.32
CA ARG A 25 -42.39 40.10 9.79
C ARG A 25 -43.10 39.71 11.09
N PRO A 26 -43.65 38.47 11.25
CA PRO A 26 -44.33 38.08 12.48
C PRO A 26 -43.39 37.84 13.67
N ILE A 27 -42.08 37.65 13.42
CA ILE A 27 -41.11 37.21 14.44
C ILE A 27 -40.35 38.40 15.04
N ILE A 28 -40.40 39.58 14.40
CA ILE A 28 -39.73 40.79 14.89
C ILE A 28 -40.34 41.24 16.23
N LYS A 29 -39.50 41.39 17.26
CA LYS A 29 -39.95 41.89 18.57
C LYS A 29 -40.39 43.35 18.47
N LYS A 30 -41.53 43.68 19.10
CA LYS A 30 -42.09 45.05 19.15
C LYS A 30 -41.15 46.03 19.86
N LYS A 31 -40.60 45.64 21.02
CA LYS A 31 -39.60 46.43 21.78
C LYS A 31 -38.22 45.82 21.58
N ARG A 32 -37.25 46.62 21.10
CA ARG A 32 -35.88 46.18 20.80
C ARG A 32 -34.87 47.23 21.25
N LYS A 33 -33.81 46.79 21.92
CA LYS A 33 -32.70 47.69 22.32
C LYS A 33 -31.84 48.01 21.09
N LYS A 34 -31.45 49.27 20.96
CA LYS A 34 -30.51 49.75 19.94
C LYS A 34 -29.09 49.46 20.41
N VAL A 35 -28.24 48.97 19.51
CA VAL A 35 -26.83 48.70 19.80
C VAL A 35 -25.99 49.92 19.43
N LYS A 36 -25.18 50.40 20.37
CA LYS A 36 -24.19 51.47 20.14
C LYS A 36 -23.12 50.99 19.16
N SER A 37 -22.45 51.91 18.48
CA SER A 37 -21.39 51.58 17.52
C SER A 37 -20.22 50.83 18.17
N CYS A 38 -19.82 51.23 19.38
CA CYS A 38 -18.72 50.61 20.14
C CYS A 38 -19.00 49.14 20.51
N ASP A 39 -20.27 48.78 20.70
CA ASP A 39 -20.68 47.44 21.14
C ASP A 39 -21.06 46.52 19.96
N PHE A 40 -20.94 47.04 18.73
CA PHE A 40 -21.39 46.33 17.54
C PHE A 40 -20.45 45.17 17.19
N LYS A 41 -21.00 43.96 17.15
CA LYS A 41 -20.36 42.76 16.61
C LYS A 41 -21.22 42.15 15.50
N ILE A 42 -20.56 41.55 14.52
CA ILE A 42 -21.24 40.83 13.44
C ILE A 42 -21.92 39.59 14.04
N VAL A 43 -23.20 39.39 13.71
CA VAL A 43 -23.99 38.28 14.25
C VAL A 43 -23.60 36.98 13.57
N GLU A 44 -23.13 36.03 14.37
CA GLU A 44 -22.80 34.68 13.92
C GLU A 44 -24.05 33.80 13.72
N PRO A 45 -23.95 32.71 12.93
CA PRO A 45 -25.09 31.82 12.67
C PRO A 45 -25.79 31.32 13.93
N GLU A 46 -25.05 31.00 15.00
CA GLU A 46 -25.63 30.51 16.27
C GLU A 46 -26.58 31.51 16.93
N ASN A 47 -26.32 32.80 16.69
CA ASN A 47 -27.04 33.92 17.27
C ASN A 47 -28.02 34.58 16.30
N TYR A 48 -28.45 33.88 15.24
CA TYR A 48 -29.31 34.43 14.17
C TYR A 48 -30.59 35.14 14.68
N LYS A 49 -31.13 34.71 15.83
CA LYS A 49 -32.29 35.34 16.49
C LYS A 49 -32.05 36.80 16.88
N ASN A 50 -30.80 37.22 17.04
CA ASN A 50 -30.45 38.60 17.36
C ASN A 50 -30.89 39.56 16.26
N ILE A 51 -30.96 39.13 14.99
CA ILE A 51 -31.42 39.97 13.88
C ILE A 51 -32.86 40.47 14.12
N VAL A 52 -33.73 39.64 14.69
CA VAL A 52 -35.13 40.00 14.99
C VAL A 52 -35.33 40.56 16.40
N CYS A 53 -34.39 40.31 17.32
CA CYS A 53 -34.47 40.79 18.71
C CYS A 53 -33.81 42.15 18.96
N ILE A 54 -32.82 42.54 18.14
CA ILE A 54 -32.01 43.75 18.33
C ILE A 54 -32.34 44.77 17.24
N ASN A 55 -32.31 46.06 17.59
CA ASN A 55 -32.57 47.15 16.65
C ASN A 55 -31.28 47.65 16.00
N TYR A 56 -30.80 46.93 14.97
CA TYR A 56 -29.66 47.36 14.17
C TYR A 56 -29.99 48.52 13.24
N ASN A 57 -29.04 49.42 13.02
CA ASN A 57 -29.15 50.46 11.99
C ASN A 57 -28.80 49.89 10.60
N VAL A 58 -29.11 50.65 9.53
CA VAL A 58 -28.89 50.19 8.15
C VAL A 58 -27.40 49.97 7.86
N ASN A 59 -26.51 50.80 8.39
CA ASN A 59 -25.07 50.66 8.18
C ASN A 59 -24.54 49.34 8.78
N GLN A 60 -24.93 49.02 10.01
CA GLN A 60 -24.62 47.76 10.69
C GLN A 60 -25.12 46.55 9.89
N LEU A 61 -26.34 46.59 9.37
CA LEU A 61 -26.87 45.51 8.52
C LEU A 61 -26.10 45.39 7.20
N LYS A 62 -25.74 46.51 6.56
CA LYS A 62 -24.90 46.51 5.35
C LYS A 62 -23.52 45.91 5.60
N GLN A 63 -22.91 46.18 6.75
CA GLN A 63 -21.65 45.57 7.17
C GLN A 63 -21.77 44.05 7.33
N MET A 64 -22.85 43.55 7.95
CA MET A 64 -23.12 42.11 8.03
C MET A 64 -23.31 41.49 6.64
N CYS A 65 -24.09 42.12 5.76
CA CYS A 65 -24.25 41.66 4.38
C CYS A 65 -22.90 41.57 3.66
N LYS A 66 -22.03 42.57 3.79
CA LYS A 66 -20.70 42.57 3.17
C LYS A 66 -19.84 41.42 3.68
N ARG A 67 -19.82 41.17 5.00
CA ARG A 67 -19.08 40.05 5.61
C ARG A 67 -19.51 38.69 5.07
N TYR A 68 -20.82 38.48 4.93
CA TYR A 68 -21.38 37.22 4.43
C TYR A 68 -21.55 37.18 2.90
N LYS A 69 -21.00 38.16 2.18
CA LYS A 69 -21.08 38.27 0.71
C LYS A 69 -22.52 38.25 0.18
N LEU A 70 -23.45 38.85 0.93
CA LEU A 70 -24.86 39.01 0.56
C LEU A 70 -25.08 40.34 -0.18
N LYS A 71 -26.15 40.42 -0.97
CA LYS A 71 -26.59 41.67 -1.61
C LYS A 71 -26.83 42.77 -0.56
N VAL A 72 -26.20 43.93 -0.75
CA VAL A 72 -26.15 45.04 0.22
C VAL A 72 -27.22 46.13 -0.03
N SER A 73 -27.83 46.17 -1.21
CA SER A 73 -28.89 47.15 -1.54
C SER A 73 -30.26 46.76 -0.98
N GLY A 74 -31.17 47.72 -0.85
CA GLY A 74 -32.54 47.51 -0.33
C GLY A 74 -32.80 48.24 0.98
N ASN A 75 -34.06 48.20 1.42
CA ASN A 75 -34.50 48.81 2.68
C ASN A 75 -34.08 47.96 3.90
N LYS A 76 -34.30 48.49 5.10
CA LYS A 76 -33.92 47.83 6.36
C LYS A 76 -34.56 46.44 6.52
N SER A 77 -35.83 46.28 6.18
CA SER A 77 -36.55 45.01 6.33
C SER A 77 -36.01 43.94 5.36
N GLU A 78 -35.69 44.31 4.12
CA GLU A 78 -35.06 43.41 3.15
C GLU A 78 -33.67 42.95 3.60
N LEU A 79 -32.85 43.84 4.14
CA LEU A 79 -31.53 43.49 4.66
C LEU A 79 -31.66 42.53 5.84
N MET A 80 -32.54 42.84 6.79
CA MET A 80 -32.85 41.96 7.93
C MET A 80 -33.32 40.58 7.46
N TYR A 81 -34.25 40.53 6.49
CA TYR A 81 -34.78 39.28 5.94
C TYR A 81 -33.69 38.40 5.34
N ARG A 82 -32.78 38.98 4.55
CA ARG A 82 -31.68 38.24 3.92
C ARG A 82 -30.70 37.73 4.96
N ILE A 83 -30.27 38.57 5.90
CA ILE A 83 -29.30 38.18 6.93
C ILE A 83 -29.90 37.11 7.84
N TYR A 84 -31.13 37.30 8.32
CA TYR A 84 -31.78 36.34 9.21
C TYR A 84 -31.89 34.95 8.57
N ASN A 85 -32.46 34.88 7.36
CA ASN A 85 -32.62 33.61 6.66
C ASN A 85 -31.26 32.97 6.35
N PHE A 86 -30.29 33.75 5.86
CA PHE A 86 -28.94 33.25 5.63
C PHE A 86 -28.33 32.65 6.91
N LEU A 87 -28.38 33.37 8.03
CA LEU A 87 -27.78 32.92 9.29
C LEU A 87 -28.52 31.72 9.88
N LYS A 88 -29.87 31.73 9.89
CA LYS A 88 -30.68 30.60 10.36
C LYS A 88 -30.34 29.33 9.59
N TYR A 89 -30.38 29.39 8.26
CA TYR A 89 -30.10 28.21 7.45
C TYR A 89 -28.62 27.82 7.50
N SER A 90 -27.70 28.77 7.58
CA SER A 90 -26.28 28.47 7.82
C SER A 90 -26.09 27.68 9.11
N TYR A 91 -26.76 28.07 10.20
CA TYR A 91 -26.68 27.36 11.49
C TYR A 91 -27.10 25.90 11.38
N TYR A 92 -28.26 25.63 10.76
CA TYR A 92 -28.73 24.26 10.57
C TYR A 92 -27.85 23.47 9.60
N CYS A 93 -27.38 24.10 8.51
CA CYS A 93 -26.43 23.50 7.59
C CYS A 93 -25.13 23.09 8.30
N ILE A 94 -24.57 23.94 9.16
CA ILE A 94 -23.36 23.63 9.95
C ILE A 94 -23.59 22.39 10.83
N LYS A 95 -24.75 22.29 11.50
CA LYS A 95 -25.09 21.11 12.32
C LYS A 95 -25.19 19.83 11.50
N ILE A 96 -25.86 19.88 10.36
CA ILE A 96 -26.00 18.74 9.44
C ILE A 96 -24.62 18.31 8.94
N GLN A 97 -23.81 19.27 8.47
CA GLN A 97 -22.45 19.02 8.00
C GLN A 97 -21.57 18.41 9.10
N LYS A 98 -21.65 18.91 10.35
CA LYS A 98 -20.91 18.34 11.49
C LYS A 98 -21.24 16.85 11.68
N ASN A 99 -22.54 16.53 11.71
CA ASN A 99 -22.99 15.14 11.88
C ASN A 99 -22.56 14.25 10.70
N TYR A 100 -22.63 14.78 9.47
CA TYR A 100 -22.23 14.06 8.27
C TYR A 100 -20.71 13.82 8.21
N ARG A 101 -19.87 14.80 8.55
CA ARG A 101 -18.42 14.61 8.68
C ARG A 101 -18.11 13.50 9.69
N GLY A 102 -18.74 13.55 10.87
CA GLY A 102 -18.60 12.48 11.87
C GLY A 102 -19.02 11.10 11.35
N TYR A 103 -20.12 11.03 10.58
CA TYR A 103 -20.55 9.80 9.93
C TYR A 103 -19.51 9.27 8.93
N LEU A 104 -18.98 10.14 8.06
CA LEU A 104 -17.94 9.78 7.10
C LEU A 104 -16.69 9.24 7.79
N TYR A 105 -16.25 9.87 8.89
CA TYR A 105 -15.08 9.40 9.63
C TYR A 105 -15.32 8.03 10.27
N ARG A 106 -16.49 7.79 10.86
CA ARG A 106 -16.86 6.46 11.39
C ARG A 106 -16.90 5.39 10.30
N GLN A 107 -17.40 5.74 9.10
CA GLN A 107 -17.35 4.82 7.95
C GLN A 107 -15.90 4.55 7.51
N TYR A 108 -15.04 5.58 7.48
CA TYR A 108 -13.62 5.44 7.17
C TYR A 108 -12.94 4.44 8.12
N GLU A 109 -13.13 4.59 9.44
CA GLU A 109 -12.60 3.63 10.42
C GLU A 109 -13.17 2.22 10.23
N LYS A 110 -14.47 2.12 9.94
CA LYS A 110 -15.12 0.82 9.67
C LYS A 110 -14.51 0.12 8.46
N PHE A 111 -14.23 0.85 7.38
CA PHE A 111 -13.63 0.27 6.18
C PHE A 111 -12.18 -0.16 6.40
N LYS A 112 -11.43 0.52 7.28
CA LYS A 112 -10.05 0.17 7.64
C LYS A 112 -9.92 -1.18 8.37
N GLY A 113 -11.01 -1.66 8.96
CA GLY A 113 -11.12 -3.01 9.52
C GLY A 113 -10.68 -3.15 10.98
N PRO A 114 -10.75 -4.38 11.53
CA PRO A 114 -10.73 -4.64 12.96
C PRO A 114 -9.37 -4.44 13.64
N GLY A 115 -8.27 -4.64 12.92
CA GLY A 115 -6.90 -4.49 13.43
C GLY A 115 -6.36 -3.05 13.31
N TYR A 116 -7.11 -2.15 12.67
CA TYR A 116 -6.63 -0.81 12.35
C TYR A 116 -6.22 0.03 13.58
N LYS A 117 -7.01 -0.06 14.66
CA LYS A 117 -6.74 0.70 15.90
C LYS A 117 -5.66 0.05 16.76
N ASN A 118 -5.48 -1.26 16.64
CA ASN A 118 -4.52 -2.04 17.41
C ASN A 118 -3.89 -3.12 16.51
N THR A 119 -2.73 -2.78 15.94
CA THR A 119 -1.98 -3.65 15.02
C THR A 119 -1.45 -4.92 15.67
N LYS A 120 -1.40 -5.01 17.01
CA LYS A 120 -1.01 -6.23 17.72
C LYS A 120 -1.99 -7.39 17.50
N LEU A 121 -3.21 -7.08 17.04
CA LEU A 121 -4.20 -8.10 16.67
C LEU A 121 -3.88 -8.77 15.33
N CYS A 122 -3.00 -8.18 14.51
CA CYS A 122 -2.62 -8.74 13.23
C CYS A 122 -1.68 -9.94 13.40
N CYS A 123 -1.94 -11.00 12.66
CA CYS A 123 -1.16 -12.24 12.68
C CYS A 123 0.16 -12.12 11.91
N ASN A 124 0.19 -11.30 10.85
CA ASN A 124 1.41 -11.02 10.10
C ASN A 124 2.20 -9.88 10.74
N LYS A 125 3.53 -10.05 10.84
CA LYS A 125 4.44 -9.04 11.42
C LYS A 125 4.78 -7.93 10.42
N THR A 126 4.91 -8.27 9.14
CA THR A 126 5.33 -7.36 8.06
C THR A 126 4.32 -7.39 6.92
N ASP A 127 4.26 -6.31 6.13
CA ASP A 127 3.58 -6.26 4.84
C ASP A 127 4.28 -7.17 3.81
N PHE A 128 3.55 -7.67 2.81
CA PHE A 128 4.05 -8.68 1.87
C PHE A 128 4.82 -8.08 0.68
N LEU A 129 4.56 -6.82 0.33
CA LEU A 129 5.20 -6.16 -0.80
C LEU A 129 6.30 -5.20 -0.31
N LEU A 130 5.98 -4.34 0.65
CA LEU A 130 6.92 -3.35 1.19
C LEU A 130 7.87 -3.94 2.25
N PHE A 131 7.51 -5.09 2.85
CA PHE A 131 8.24 -5.73 3.94
C PHE A 131 8.41 -4.86 5.21
N GLU A 132 7.70 -3.75 5.30
CA GLU A 132 7.63 -2.93 6.51
C GLU A 132 6.83 -3.63 7.61
N GLU A 133 7.24 -3.46 8.86
CA GLU A 133 6.47 -3.99 9.98
C GLU A 133 5.10 -3.29 10.07
N ILE A 134 4.04 -4.07 10.27
CA ILE A 134 2.66 -3.56 10.33
C ILE A 134 2.48 -2.50 11.43
N LYS A 135 3.24 -2.61 12.51
CA LYS A 135 3.23 -1.65 13.62
C LYS A 135 3.83 -0.27 13.24
N ASN A 136 4.70 -0.22 12.23
CA ASN A 136 5.37 0.99 11.77
C ASN A 136 4.62 1.68 10.60
N LEU A 137 3.68 0.97 9.95
CA LEU A 137 2.88 1.53 8.87
C LEU A 137 2.09 2.76 9.33
N PRO A 138 2.06 3.85 8.55
CA PRO A 138 1.19 4.98 8.84
C PRO A 138 -0.27 4.54 8.93
N LYS A 139 -1.00 4.99 9.95
CA LYS A 139 -2.44 4.67 10.07
C LYS A 139 -3.21 5.05 8.80
N LYS A 140 -2.88 6.18 8.16
CA LYS A 140 -3.49 6.57 6.88
C LYS A 140 -3.32 5.52 5.77
N GLN A 141 -2.26 4.70 5.80
CA GLN A 141 -1.95 3.64 4.85
C GLN A 141 -2.31 2.22 5.28
N LEU A 142 -2.50 1.98 6.58
CA LEU A 142 -2.85 0.65 7.07
C LEU A 142 -4.26 0.24 6.65
N PHE A 143 -4.43 -0.98 6.15
CA PHE A 143 -5.71 -1.66 6.00
C PHE A 143 -5.65 -3.01 6.72
N THR A 144 -6.76 -3.42 7.34
CA THR A 144 -6.83 -4.72 8.01
C THR A 144 -8.11 -5.45 7.63
N TYR A 145 -8.07 -6.77 7.58
CA TYR A 145 -9.28 -7.58 7.44
C TYR A 145 -9.18 -8.85 8.27
N LYS A 146 -10.34 -9.38 8.69
CA LYS A 146 -10.45 -10.67 9.36
C LYS A 146 -10.83 -11.72 8.32
N ASP A 147 -10.07 -12.79 8.27
CA ASP A 147 -10.28 -13.88 7.33
C ASP A 147 -11.31 -14.90 7.85
N LYS A 148 -11.71 -15.85 6.99
CA LYS A 148 -12.67 -16.91 7.33
C LYS A 148 -12.24 -17.76 8.54
N ASP A 149 -10.94 -17.94 8.71
CA ASP A 149 -10.34 -18.72 9.82
C ASP A 149 -10.25 -17.90 11.12
N GLY A 150 -10.73 -16.65 11.11
CA GLY A 150 -10.77 -15.78 12.27
C GLY A 150 -9.49 -14.97 12.54
N PHE A 151 -8.41 -15.23 11.79
CA PHE A 151 -7.17 -14.47 11.85
C PHE A 151 -7.32 -13.07 11.23
N ILE A 152 -6.63 -12.08 11.81
CA ILE A 152 -6.62 -10.70 11.30
C ILE A 152 -5.30 -10.45 10.58
N TYR A 153 -5.36 -9.93 9.36
CA TYR A 153 -4.19 -9.57 8.58
C TYR A 153 -4.14 -8.07 8.34
N GLY A 154 -2.95 -7.49 8.44
CA GLY A 154 -2.67 -6.09 8.14
C GLY A 154 -1.87 -5.93 6.86
N PHE A 155 -2.18 -4.90 6.09
CA PHE A 155 -1.57 -4.60 4.80
C PHE A 155 -1.36 -3.11 4.66
N ASP A 156 -0.35 -2.73 3.88
CA ASP A 156 -0.31 -1.41 3.29
C ASP A 156 -1.34 -1.31 2.15
N ILE A 157 -2.07 -0.19 2.06
CA ILE A 157 -3.08 0.05 1.02
C ILE A 157 -2.49 -0.03 -0.38
N CYS A 158 -1.26 0.46 -0.57
CA CYS A 158 -0.56 0.43 -1.84
C CYS A 158 -0.23 -1.01 -2.25
N SER A 159 0.29 -1.81 -1.30
CA SER A 159 0.54 -3.24 -1.50
C SER A 159 -0.72 -3.99 -1.94
N LEU A 160 -1.81 -3.79 -1.20
CA LEU A 160 -3.07 -4.47 -1.47
C LEU A 160 -3.70 -4.02 -2.79
N TRP A 161 -3.59 -2.74 -3.14
CA TRP A 161 -4.04 -2.22 -4.42
C TRP A 161 -3.29 -2.86 -5.60
N ASN A 162 -1.96 -3.01 -5.50
CA ASN A 162 -1.17 -3.65 -6.55
C ASN A 162 -1.57 -5.12 -6.75
N LEU A 163 -1.74 -5.85 -5.66
CA LEU A 163 -2.13 -7.26 -5.71
C LEU A 163 -3.51 -7.44 -6.35
N ILE A 164 -4.53 -6.73 -5.86
CA ILE A 164 -5.93 -6.98 -6.26
C ILE A 164 -6.28 -6.25 -7.56
N TYR A 165 -5.91 -4.97 -7.67
CA TYR A 165 -6.34 -4.14 -8.80
C TYR A 165 -5.47 -4.33 -10.03
N LEU A 166 -4.14 -4.35 -9.88
CA LEU A 166 -3.22 -4.47 -11.02
C LEU A 166 -2.98 -5.92 -11.40
N ASN A 167 -2.59 -6.77 -10.43
CA ASN A 167 -2.26 -8.17 -10.69
C ASN A 167 -3.47 -9.11 -10.72
N LYS A 168 -4.67 -8.58 -10.46
CA LYS A 168 -5.96 -9.32 -10.44
C LYS A 168 -5.95 -10.51 -9.49
N GLU A 169 -5.12 -10.47 -8.45
CA GLU A 169 -5.07 -11.57 -7.50
C GLU A 169 -6.22 -11.55 -6.51
N THR A 170 -6.76 -12.73 -6.26
CA THR A 170 -7.98 -12.91 -5.46
C THR A 170 -7.72 -13.58 -4.12
N LYS A 171 -6.47 -13.91 -3.83
CA LYS A 171 -6.05 -14.68 -2.65
C LYS A 171 -5.08 -13.90 -1.78
N ASN A 172 -5.18 -14.10 -0.48
CA ASN A 172 -4.26 -13.54 0.50
C ASN A 172 -2.86 -14.18 0.36
N PRO A 173 -1.78 -13.37 0.28
CA PRO A 173 -0.42 -13.88 0.09
C PRO A 173 0.12 -14.72 1.26
N TYR A 174 -0.43 -14.58 2.47
CA TYR A 174 0.05 -15.30 3.66
C TYR A 174 -0.56 -16.70 3.82
N ASN A 175 -1.80 -16.91 3.39
CA ASN A 175 -2.53 -18.15 3.66
C ASN A 175 -3.31 -18.69 2.45
N ARG A 176 -3.28 -17.98 1.31
CA ARG A 176 -3.95 -18.33 0.04
C ARG A 176 -5.48 -18.42 0.11
N ASN A 177 -6.09 -17.97 1.21
CA ASN A 177 -7.53 -17.86 1.31
C ASN A 177 -8.06 -16.76 0.40
N GLN A 178 -9.28 -16.94 -0.09
CA GLN A 178 -9.96 -15.97 -0.94
C GLN A 178 -10.19 -14.66 -0.15
N PHE A 179 -9.88 -13.53 -0.76
CA PHE A 179 -10.26 -12.24 -0.19
C PHE A 179 -11.78 -12.05 -0.22
N PRO A 180 -12.36 -11.31 0.75
CA PRO A 180 -13.75 -10.87 0.67
C PRO A 180 -14.04 -10.05 -0.60
N GLU A 181 -15.18 -10.30 -1.25
CA GLU A 181 -15.58 -9.62 -2.49
C GLU A 181 -15.66 -8.10 -2.34
N ASP A 182 -16.00 -7.61 -1.15
CA ASP A 182 -16.14 -6.19 -0.85
C ASP A 182 -14.80 -5.47 -0.56
N MET A 183 -13.67 -6.18 -0.61
CA MET A 183 -12.36 -5.63 -0.26
C MET A 183 -11.98 -4.45 -1.14
N LEU A 184 -12.10 -4.57 -2.47
CA LEU A 184 -11.77 -3.48 -3.39
C LEU A 184 -12.70 -2.27 -3.19
N TYR A 185 -13.98 -2.53 -2.91
CA TYR A 185 -14.94 -1.47 -2.57
C TYR A 185 -14.48 -0.72 -1.32
N LYS A 186 -14.11 -1.43 -0.25
CA LYS A 186 -13.60 -0.82 0.99
C LYS A 186 -12.36 0.05 0.73
N ILE A 187 -11.39 -0.46 -0.02
CA ILE A 187 -10.16 0.29 -0.35
C ILE A 187 -10.52 1.59 -1.11
N LYS A 188 -11.35 1.51 -2.16
CA LYS A 188 -11.82 2.69 -2.90
C LYS A 188 -12.54 3.71 -2.01
N ARG A 189 -13.35 3.24 -1.05
CA ARG A 189 -14.04 4.11 -0.09
C ARG A 189 -13.07 4.77 0.88
N ILE A 190 -12.05 4.06 1.35
CA ILE A 190 -10.98 4.61 2.20
C ILE A 190 -10.26 5.74 1.48
N VAL A 191 -9.83 5.51 0.24
CA VAL A 191 -9.16 6.51 -0.60
C VAL A 191 -10.04 7.73 -0.79
N HIS A 192 -11.29 7.52 -1.22
CA HIS A 192 -12.23 8.61 -1.47
C HIS A 192 -12.48 9.47 -0.22
N ILE A 193 -12.73 8.84 0.94
CA ILE A 193 -12.96 9.58 2.18
C ILE A 193 -11.66 10.21 2.68
N GLY A 194 -10.50 9.55 2.52
CA GLY A 194 -9.19 10.11 2.83
C GLY A 194 -8.93 11.41 2.08
N ASN A 195 -9.25 11.45 0.79
CA ASN A 195 -9.12 12.66 -0.04
C ASN A 195 -10.01 13.81 0.46
N ILE A 196 -11.22 13.53 0.95
CA ILE A 196 -12.09 14.56 1.57
C ILE A 196 -11.43 15.18 2.81
N TYR A 197 -10.63 14.40 3.54
CA TYR A 197 -9.89 14.84 4.73
C TYR A 197 -8.44 15.27 4.44
N ASN A 198 -8.04 15.36 3.15
CA ASN A 198 -6.67 15.63 2.73
C ASN A 198 -5.63 14.68 3.35
N TYR A 199 -5.99 13.40 3.50
CA TYR A 199 -5.02 12.37 3.82
C TYR A 199 -4.29 11.96 2.56
N ASP A 200 -2.98 12.13 2.60
CA ASP A 200 -2.06 11.67 1.56
C ASP A 200 -1.93 10.13 1.64
N ILE A 201 -2.84 9.43 0.97
CA ILE A 201 -2.90 7.97 0.89
C ILE A 201 -2.23 7.58 -0.43
N ASN A 202 -1.09 6.89 -0.36
CA ASN A 202 -0.41 6.41 -1.54
C ASN A 202 -1.05 5.10 -2.04
N ILE A 203 -1.39 5.07 -3.31
CA ILE A 203 -2.00 3.93 -4.02
C ILE A 203 -1.15 3.59 -5.25
N GLU A 204 -0.25 4.48 -5.64
CA GLU A 204 0.65 4.31 -6.75
C GLU A 204 1.90 3.62 -6.21
N VAL A 205 2.20 2.46 -6.78
CA VAL A 205 3.55 1.96 -6.72
C VAL A 205 4.30 2.66 -7.82
N ASP A 206 5.16 3.60 -7.43
CA ASP A 206 6.20 4.08 -8.30
C ASP A 206 6.93 2.86 -8.85
N LYS A 207 6.89 2.64 -10.16
CA LYS A 207 7.58 1.49 -10.77
C LYS A 207 9.09 1.55 -10.49
N SER A 208 9.62 2.75 -10.20
CA SER A 208 10.95 2.97 -9.64
C SER A 208 11.13 2.38 -8.24
N ASP A 209 10.11 2.36 -7.39
CA ASP A 209 10.17 1.75 -6.05
C ASP A 209 10.13 0.22 -6.09
N LEU A 210 9.52 -0.40 -7.12
CA LEU A 210 9.71 -1.83 -7.43
C LEU A 210 11.11 -2.13 -7.94
N ASP A 211 11.78 -1.16 -8.57
CA ASP A 211 13.20 -1.25 -8.90
C ASP A 211 14.11 -1.00 -7.68
N ILE A 212 13.58 -0.38 -6.63
CA ILE A 212 14.19 -0.20 -5.30
C ILE A 212 13.67 -1.24 -4.28
N LEU A 213 13.01 -2.33 -4.71
CA LEU A 213 13.22 -3.61 -4.01
C LEU A 213 14.71 -3.85 -4.08
N SER A 214 15.44 -3.48 -3.01
CA SER A 214 16.91 -3.41 -2.99
C SER A 214 17.44 -4.63 -3.75
N ASN A 215 18.39 -4.49 -4.66
CA ASN A 215 18.86 -5.63 -5.48
C ASN A 215 19.06 -6.92 -4.65
N LYS A 216 19.43 -6.76 -3.38
CA LYS A 216 19.44 -7.78 -2.32
C LYS A 216 18.13 -8.59 -2.18
N LYS A 217 16.95 -7.97 -2.15
CA LYS A 217 15.64 -8.64 -2.05
C LYS A 217 15.24 -9.38 -3.33
N LYS A 218 15.53 -8.81 -4.52
CA LYS A 218 15.39 -9.53 -5.80
C LYS A 218 16.27 -10.78 -5.82
N ILE A 219 17.50 -10.67 -5.32
CA ILE A 219 18.44 -11.79 -5.17
C ILE A 219 17.93 -12.82 -4.16
N GLU A 220 17.37 -12.39 -3.03
CA GLU A 220 16.83 -13.28 -2.00
C GLU A 220 15.67 -14.13 -2.53
N LEU A 221 14.68 -13.50 -3.20
CA LEU A 221 13.55 -14.21 -3.81
C LEU A 221 14.01 -15.20 -4.89
N LYS A 222 14.96 -14.79 -5.73
CA LYS A 222 15.52 -15.67 -6.76
C LYS A 222 16.31 -16.83 -6.17
N THR A 223 17.05 -16.59 -5.08
CA THR A 223 17.77 -17.65 -4.36
C THR A 223 16.78 -18.65 -3.78
N LEU A 224 15.68 -18.17 -3.18
CA LEU A 224 14.62 -19.03 -2.65
C LEU A 224 14.00 -19.92 -3.74
N GLU A 225 13.64 -19.35 -4.89
CA GLU A 225 13.07 -20.11 -6.01
C GLU A 225 14.03 -21.22 -6.49
N ILE A 226 15.32 -20.90 -6.61
CA ILE A 226 16.35 -21.83 -7.06
C ILE A 226 16.58 -22.95 -6.03
N PHE A 227 16.65 -22.62 -4.74
CA PHE A 227 16.86 -23.59 -3.68
C PHE A 227 15.64 -24.52 -3.53
N GLN A 228 14.42 -24.00 -3.69
CA GLN A 228 13.22 -24.83 -3.76
C GLN A 228 13.22 -25.82 -4.94
N LYS A 229 13.82 -25.44 -6.09
CA LYS A 229 14.00 -26.38 -7.21
C LYS A 229 14.99 -27.48 -6.86
N ILE A 230 16.08 -27.14 -6.18
CA ILE A 230 17.06 -28.11 -5.68
C ILE A 230 16.41 -29.04 -4.65
N ASP A 231 15.57 -28.51 -3.76
CA ASP A 231 14.91 -29.30 -2.73
C ASP A 231 13.99 -30.38 -3.31
N LYS A 232 13.35 -30.11 -4.45
CA LYS A 232 12.54 -31.11 -5.19
C LYS A 232 13.34 -32.34 -5.63
N PHE A 233 14.66 -32.23 -5.72
CA PHE A 233 15.55 -33.35 -6.03
C PHE A 233 15.90 -34.21 -4.82
N GLY A 234 15.36 -33.90 -3.63
CA GLY A 234 15.52 -34.70 -2.41
C GLY A 234 16.53 -34.14 -1.42
N HIS A 235 17.02 -32.91 -1.62
CA HIS A 235 17.92 -32.24 -0.69
C HIS A 235 17.16 -31.29 0.22
N ILE A 236 17.63 -31.08 1.45
CA ILE A 236 17.09 -30.05 2.34
C ILE A 236 18.11 -28.91 2.35
N THR A 237 17.81 -27.83 1.64
CA THR A 237 18.73 -26.71 1.49
C THR A 237 18.31 -25.48 2.28
N ASN A 238 19.26 -24.56 2.51
CA ASN A 238 18.98 -23.29 3.16
C ASN A 238 19.57 -22.13 2.35
N ILE A 239 18.74 -21.16 1.96
CA ILE A 239 19.15 -20.00 1.15
C ILE A 239 20.30 -19.19 1.76
N SER A 240 20.45 -19.23 3.10
CA SER A 240 21.54 -18.56 3.81
C SER A 240 22.92 -19.11 3.42
N TRP A 241 22.99 -20.35 2.91
CA TRP A 241 24.24 -20.95 2.43
C TRP A 241 24.86 -20.15 1.29
N PHE A 242 24.04 -19.54 0.45
CA PHE A 242 24.46 -18.67 -0.63
C PHE A 242 24.41 -17.18 -0.25
N LEU A 243 23.33 -16.73 0.39
CA LEU A 243 23.12 -15.31 0.69
C LEU A 243 24.14 -14.73 1.68
N ASN A 244 24.69 -15.56 2.58
CA ASN A 244 25.69 -15.12 3.57
C ASN A 244 27.13 -15.14 3.03
N LEU A 245 27.35 -15.57 1.78
CA LEU A 245 28.69 -15.59 1.20
C LEU A 245 29.19 -14.17 0.95
N SER A 246 30.38 -13.87 1.47
CA SER A 246 31.11 -12.65 1.10
C SER A 246 31.53 -12.69 -0.37
N LYS A 247 31.89 -11.54 -0.93
CA LYS A 247 32.39 -11.45 -2.30
C LYS A 247 33.56 -12.40 -2.59
N ILE A 248 34.48 -12.57 -1.62
CA ILE A 248 35.61 -13.51 -1.73
C ILE A 248 35.10 -14.95 -1.79
N LYS A 249 34.19 -15.33 -0.89
CA LYS A 249 33.63 -16.68 -0.84
C LYS A 249 32.76 -17.02 -2.07
N LEU A 250 32.10 -16.03 -2.67
CA LEU A 250 31.41 -16.20 -3.96
C LEU A 250 32.40 -16.54 -5.09
N PHE A 251 33.57 -15.89 -5.13
CA PHE A 251 34.61 -16.24 -6.09
C PHE A 251 35.21 -17.62 -5.80
N SER A 252 35.44 -17.98 -4.54
CA SER A 252 35.83 -19.34 -4.16
C SER A 252 34.80 -20.36 -4.62
N PHE A 253 33.51 -20.12 -4.37
CA PHE A 253 32.42 -21.00 -4.79
C PHE A 253 32.47 -21.29 -6.29
N LEU A 254 32.66 -20.24 -7.09
CA LEU A 254 32.74 -20.39 -8.53
C LEU A 254 34.00 -21.12 -9.00
N ARG A 255 35.13 -20.94 -8.32
CA ARG A 255 36.35 -21.70 -8.60
C ARG A 255 36.16 -23.17 -8.27
N GLU A 256 35.62 -23.50 -7.10
CA GLU A 256 35.32 -24.88 -6.72
C GLU A 256 34.33 -25.51 -7.70
N LEU A 257 33.31 -24.78 -8.13
CA LEU A 257 32.35 -25.29 -9.12
C LEU A 257 33.00 -25.55 -10.49
N ILE A 258 33.89 -24.67 -10.95
CA ILE A 258 34.67 -24.88 -12.19
C ILE A 258 35.59 -26.09 -12.05
N ASP A 259 36.24 -26.22 -10.89
CA ASP A 259 37.19 -27.30 -10.60
C ASP A 259 36.49 -28.66 -10.50
N ILE A 260 35.33 -28.73 -9.83
CA ILE A 260 34.46 -29.90 -9.80
C ILE A 260 34.03 -30.29 -11.22
N TRP A 261 33.56 -29.32 -12.01
CA TRP A 261 33.05 -29.59 -13.35
C TRP A 261 34.15 -30.05 -14.31
N ASN A 262 35.34 -29.47 -14.23
CA ASN A 262 36.42 -29.75 -15.18
C ASN A 262 37.33 -30.90 -14.76
N TYR A 263 37.58 -31.06 -13.46
CA TYR A 263 38.61 -31.95 -12.94
C TYR A 263 38.06 -32.96 -11.92
N ARG A 264 37.54 -32.52 -10.77
CA ARG A 264 37.28 -33.44 -9.63
C ARG A 264 36.22 -34.49 -9.92
N ALA A 265 35.10 -34.12 -10.55
CA ALA A 265 34.01 -35.05 -10.79
C ALA A 265 34.25 -35.97 -12.01
N GLN A 266 35.37 -35.82 -12.73
CA GLN A 266 35.73 -36.61 -13.92
C GLN A 266 34.56 -36.79 -14.92
N ILE A 267 33.76 -35.74 -15.09
CA ILE A 267 32.53 -35.79 -15.89
C ILE A 267 32.88 -35.96 -17.37
N THR A 268 32.39 -37.02 -18.00
CA THR A 268 32.59 -37.24 -19.44
C THR A 268 32.00 -36.09 -20.25
N MET A 269 32.56 -35.83 -21.43
CA MET A 269 32.07 -34.76 -22.31
C MET A 269 30.60 -34.96 -22.69
N GLU A 270 30.17 -36.21 -22.86
CA GLU A 270 28.77 -36.55 -23.15
C GLU A 270 27.86 -36.20 -21.97
N THR A 271 28.25 -36.59 -20.76
CA THR A 271 27.52 -36.22 -19.54
C THR A 271 27.47 -34.69 -19.35
N LYS A 272 28.56 -33.96 -19.62
CA LYS A 272 28.57 -32.48 -19.59
C LYS A 272 27.55 -31.89 -20.57
N LYS A 273 27.48 -32.40 -21.80
CA LYS A 273 26.49 -31.96 -22.80
C LYS A 273 25.06 -32.29 -22.39
N ASN A 274 24.84 -33.42 -21.72
CA ASN A 274 23.52 -33.80 -21.24
C ASN A 274 23.04 -32.96 -20.04
N ILE A 275 23.96 -32.49 -19.17
CA ILE A 275 23.63 -31.56 -18.07
C ILE A 275 23.49 -30.13 -18.56
N PHE A 276 24.35 -29.69 -19.49
CA PHE A 276 24.35 -28.34 -20.03
C PHE A 276 24.44 -28.33 -21.57
N PRO A 277 23.31 -28.56 -22.26
CA PRO A 277 23.28 -28.55 -23.72
C PRO A 277 23.56 -27.15 -24.32
N PRO A 278 24.09 -27.07 -25.56
CA PRO A 278 24.57 -28.17 -26.40
C PRO A 278 26.06 -28.48 -26.19
N SER A 279 26.82 -27.58 -25.58
CA SER A 279 28.29 -27.64 -25.55
C SER A 279 28.88 -28.26 -24.29
N GLY A 280 28.14 -28.35 -23.18
CA GLY A 280 28.67 -28.78 -21.89
C GLY A 280 29.61 -27.76 -21.22
N SER A 281 29.61 -26.51 -21.68
CA SER A 281 30.53 -25.46 -21.22
C SER A 281 29.81 -24.31 -20.52
N PRO A 282 29.45 -24.46 -19.23
CA PRO A 282 28.64 -23.47 -18.52
C PRO A 282 29.39 -22.18 -18.16
N PHE A 283 30.74 -22.20 -18.19
CA PHE A 283 31.57 -21.10 -17.68
C PHE A 283 32.22 -20.20 -18.75
N ASN A 284 31.98 -20.42 -20.04
CA ASN A 284 32.66 -19.68 -21.13
C ASN A 284 32.45 -18.15 -21.04
N ASN A 285 31.33 -17.70 -20.47
CA ASN A 285 30.99 -16.28 -20.35
C ASN A 285 31.40 -15.65 -19.00
N ILE A 286 32.33 -16.28 -18.28
CA ILE A 286 32.80 -15.84 -16.96
C ILE A 286 34.20 -15.26 -17.08
N ASN A 287 34.30 -13.94 -16.97
CA ASN A 287 35.56 -13.24 -16.85
C ASN A 287 35.75 -12.73 -15.41
N PHE A 288 36.66 -13.35 -14.66
CA PHE A 288 36.95 -13.03 -13.26
C PHE A 288 37.46 -11.58 -13.08
N MET A 289 38.26 -11.08 -14.03
CA MET A 289 38.82 -9.73 -13.98
C MET A 289 37.70 -8.69 -14.01
N ILE A 290 36.74 -8.84 -14.93
CA ILE A 290 35.58 -7.95 -15.03
C ILE A 290 34.69 -8.05 -13.78
N LEU A 291 34.46 -9.26 -13.25
CA LEU A 291 33.60 -9.46 -12.08
C LEU A 291 34.19 -8.89 -10.80
N ARG A 292 35.52 -8.85 -10.66
CA ARG A 292 36.20 -8.31 -9.46
C ARG A 292 35.83 -6.85 -9.20
N HIS A 293 35.56 -6.06 -10.23
CA HIS A 293 35.20 -4.65 -10.12
C HIS A 293 33.69 -4.38 -9.93
N LYS A 294 32.84 -5.43 -9.94
CA LYS A 294 31.38 -5.27 -9.79
C LYS A 294 30.93 -5.36 -8.33
N LYS A 295 29.74 -4.81 -8.04
CA LYS A 295 29.07 -4.94 -6.73
C LYS A 295 28.68 -6.40 -6.45
N ILE A 296 28.56 -6.77 -5.18
CA ILE A 296 28.27 -8.16 -4.77
C ILE A 296 26.94 -8.66 -5.34
N GLU A 297 25.94 -7.78 -5.43
CA GLU A 297 24.61 -8.09 -5.93
C GLU A 297 24.64 -8.52 -7.40
N TYR A 298 25.46 -7.84 -8.22
CA TYR A 298 25.65 -8.21 -9.63
C TYR A 298 26.32 -9.58 -9.77
N ILE A 299 27.27 -9.88 -8.89
CA ILE A 299 27.98 -11.17 -8.87
C ILE A 299 27.01 -12.29 -8.47
N GLN A 300 26.24 -12.08 -7.40
CA GLN A 300 25.19 -13.00 -6.94
C GLN A 300 24.17 -13.27 -8.05
N GLU A 301 23.69 -12.24 -8.74
CA GLU A 301 22.73 -12.41 -9.82
C GLU A 301 23.30 -13.25 -10.97
N LYS A 302 24.57 -13.00 -11.37
CA LYS A 302 25.23 -13.78 -12.42
C LYS A 302 25.42 -15.24 -12.00
N MET A 303 25.80 -15.49 -10.74
CA MET A 303 25.94 -16.84 -10.20
C MET A 303 24.59 -17.56 -10.10
N LEU A 304 23.53 -16.89 -9.65
CA LEU A 304 22.19 -17.48 -9.60
C LEU A 304 21.66 -17.83 -10.99
N ARG A 305 21.95 -17.02 -12.02
CA ARG A 305 21.63 -17.36 -13.41
C ARG A 305 22.37 -18.63 -13.87
N LEU A 306 23.65 -18.76 -13.52
CA LEU A 306 24.44 -19.96 -13.81
C LEU A 306 23.89 -21.19 -13.09
N ILE A 307 23.64 -21.08 -11.79
CA ILE A 307 23.07 -22.14 -10.96
C ILE A 307 21.73 -22.61 -11.54
N ASN A 308 20.81 -21.68 -11.80
CA ASN A 308 19.50 -22.02 -12.35
C ASN A 308 19.63 -22.77 -13.69
N ARG A 309 20.53 -22.34 -14.58
CA ARG A 309 20.71 -23.05 -15.86
C ARG A 309 21.24 -24.47 -15.66
N LEU A 310 22.18 -24.70 -14.75
CA LEU A 310 22.72 -26.02 -14.46
C LEU A 310 21.68 -27.00 -13.91
N ILE A 311 20.67 -26.50 -13.18
CA ILE A 311 19.61 -27.35 -12.61
C ILE A 311 18.35 -27.45 -13.47
N THR A 312 18.25 -26.70 -14.58
CA THR A 312 17.05 -26.71 -15.44
C THR A 312 17.30 -27.05 -16.90
N TYR A 313 18.53 -26.93 -17.41
CA TYR A 313 18.82 -27.17 -18.84
C TYR A 313 19.14 -28.63 -19.16
N GLY A 314 19.24 -29.50 -18.15
CA GLY A 314 19.52 -30.90 -18.35
C GLY A 314 18.52 -31.57 -19.29
N LYS A 315 18.99 -32.53 -20.08
CA LYS A 315 18.19 -33.27 -21.06
C LYS A 315 17.01 -34.01 -20.42
N ASN A 316 17.18 -34.47 -19.19
CA ASN A 316 16.15 -35.10 -18.36
C ASN A 316 16.33 -34.68 -16.89
N GLU A 317 15.41 -35.12 -16.04
CA GLU A 317 15.44 -34.80 -14.61
C GLU A 317 16.70 -35.32 -13.90
N GLU A 318 17.24 -36.48 -14.30
CA GLU A 318 18.46 -37.05 -13.71
C GLU A 318 19.69 -36.17 -13.93
N TYR A 319 19.84 -35.60 -15.14
CA TYR A 319 20.93 -34.67 -15.42
C TYR A 319 20.76 -33.34 -14.69
N CYS A 320 19.51 -32.88 -14.46
CA CYS A 320 19.24 -31.74 -13.60
C CYS A 320 19.60 -32.01 -12.13
N LYS A 321 19.31 -33.23 -11.62
CA LYS A 321 19.74 -33.70 -10.29
C LYS A 321 21.26 -33.71 -10.17
N LEU A 322 21.96 -34.22 -11.19
CA LEU A 322 23.43 -34.20 -11.24
C LEU A 322 23.98 -32.77 -11.18
N GLY A 323 23.39 -31.84 -11.94
CA GLY A 323 23.75 -30.43 -11.90
C GLY A 323 23.57 -29.82 -10.50
N ALA A 324 22.46 -30.14 -9.83
CA ALA A 324 22.20 -29.70 -8.46
C ALA A 324 23.21 -30.26 -7.45
N LEU A 325 23.61 -31.53 -7.59
CA LEU A 325 24.65 -32.15 -6.75
C LEU A 325 25.99 -31.42 -6.84
N TYR A 326 26.43 -31.04 -8.04
CA TYR A 326 27.68 -30.28 -8.20
C TYR A 326 27.62 -28.88 -7.61
N ILE A 327 26.47 -28.21 -7.72
CA ILE A 327 26.24 -26.90 -7.09
C ILE A 327 26.31 -27.02 -5.56
N LEU A 328 25.63 -28.02 -5.00
CA LEU A 328 25.66 -28.26 -3.57
C LEU A 328 27.06 -28.65 -3.09
N GLY A 329 27.80 -29.46 -3.84
CA GLY A 329 29.19 -29.82 -3.55
C GLY A 329 30.12 -28.62 -3.52
N ALA A 330 30.00 -27.70 -4.48
CA ALA A 330 30.76 -26.46 -4.44
C ALA A 330 30.34 -25.55 -3.26
N LEU A 331 29.06 -25.56 -2.85
CA LEU A 331 28.59 -24.78 -1.71
C LEU A 331 29.10 -25.32 -0.37
N THR A 332 29.14 -26.64 -0.19
CA THR A 332 29.67 -27.25 1.05
C THR A 332 31.13 -26.87 1.27
N MET A 333 31.91 -26.77 0.20
CA MET A 333 33.32 -26.36 0.30
C MET A 333 33.55 -24.91 0.78
N VAL A 334 32.58 -24.02 0.60
CA VAL A 334 32.74 -22.60 0.94
C VAL A 334 31.92 -22.14 2.14
N ASN A 335 30.94 -22.94 2.57
CA ASN A 335 30.02 -22.63 3.65
C ASN A 335 29.95 -23.77 4.68
N ASN A 336 30.44 -23.50 5.89
CA ASN A 336 30.49 -24.51 6.97
C ASN A 336 29.11 -25.05 7.34
N ASN A 337 28.05 -24.23 7.29
CA ASN A 337 26.70 -24.70 7.60
C ASN A 337 26.18 -25.66 6.53
N ALA A 338 26.55 -25.45 5.27
CA ALA A 338 26.24 -26.38 4.19
C ALA A 338 27.03 -27.69 4.36
N ALA A 339 28.33 -27.61 4.67
CA ALA A 339 29.17 -28.79 4.92
C ALA A 339 28.63 -29.66 6.06
N ASN A 340 28.24 -29.04 7.17
CA ASN A 340 27.65 -29.76 8.31
C ASN A 340 26.30 -30.40 7.98
N ALA A 341 25.50 -29.77 7.11
CA ALA A 341 24.20 -30.29 6.69
C ALA A 341 24.31 -31.42 5.65
N LEU A 342 25.36 -31.40 4.83
CA LEU A 342 25.62 -32.41 3.79
C LEU A 342 27.08 -32.93 3.87
N PRO A 343 27.48 -33.64 4.96
CA PRO A 343 28.87 -34.06 5.16
C PRO A 343 29.36 -35.01 4.07
N TRP A 344 28.52 -35.98 3.68
CA TRP A 344 28.83 -36.93 2.61
C TRP A 344 29.19 -36.26 1.28
N LEU A 345 28.56 -35.12 0.98
CA LEU A 345 28.79 -34.37 -0.26
C LEU A 345 30.07 -33.54 -0.14
N TYR A 346 30.35 -32.98 1.04
CA TYR A 346 31.63 -32.34 1.33
C TYR A 346 32.79 -33.32 1.17
N ASP A 347 32.70 -34.49 1.81
CA ASP A 347 33.75 -35.53 1.76
C ASP A 347 33.99 -36.01 0.32
N SER A 348 32.92 -36.16 -0.47
CA SER A 348 33.00 -36.58 -1.88
C SER A 348 33.81 -35.63 -2.77
N PHE A 349 33.88 -34.34 -2.44
CA PHE A 349 34.62 -33.35 -3.25
C PHE A 349 35.88 -32.81 -2.59
N MET A 350 36.03 -32.98 -1.27
CA MET A 350 37.24 -32.62 -0.53
C MET A 350 38.39 -33.61 -0.75
N ILE A 351 38.07 -34.89 -1.02
CA ILE A 351 39.08 -35.91 -1.25
C ILE A 351 39.48 -35.90 -2.74
N VAL A 352 40.53 -35.17 -3.07
CA VAL A 352 41.69 -35.66 -3.85
C VAL A 352 42.89 -34.79 -3.45
N SER A 353 43.91 -35.49 -2.94
CA SER A 353 45.29 -35.07 -2.64
C SER A 353 45.97 -34.22 -3.69
#